data_AF-A0A2K6KFS4-F1
#
_entry.id   AF-A0A2K6KFS4-F1
#
_cell.length_a   1.000
_cell.length_b   1.000
_cell.length_c   1.000
_cell.angle_alpha   90.00
_cell.angle_beta   90.00
_cell.angle_gamma   90.00
#
_symmetry.space_group_name_H-M   'P 1'
#
loop_
_entity.id
_entity.type
_entity.pdbx_description
1 polymer ?
#
loop_
_entity_poly.entity_id
_entity_poly.type
_entity_poly.pdbx_seq_one_letter_code
_entity_poly.pdbx_strand_id
1 'polypeptide(L)' 'MKASGTLREYEVVGRCLPAPKCHTPTLYRMRIFALNHVIAKSPFWYLVSQLKKMKKSSGEIVYCGQHKCVF' A
#
# COMPACT_ATOMS: atom_id res chain seq x y z
N MET A 1 -13.89 5.69 -6.47
CA MET A 1 -13.88 4.21 -6.58
C MET A 1 -15.31 3.74 -6.79
N LYS A 2 -15.62 3.05 -7.89
CA LYS A 2 -16.89 2.31 -7.99
C LYS A 2 -16.70 0.99 -7.24
N ALA A 3 -17.46 0.78 -6.18
CA ALA A 3 -17.46 -0.46 -5.42
C ALA A 3 -18.60 -1.35 -5.93
N SER A 4 -18.33 -2.17 -6.93
CA SER A 4 -19.25 -3.22 -7.36
C SER A 4 -18.68 -4.58 -6.92
N GLY A 5 -19.27 -5.18 -5.89
CA GLY A 5 -18.92 -6.52 -5.38
C GLY A 5 -18.39 -6.55 -3.94
N THR A 6 -18.14 -7.76 -3.44
CA THR A 6 -17.63 -7.99 -2.08
C THR A 6 -16.18 -7.53 -1.96
N LEU A 7 -15.94 -6.56 -1.08
CA LEU A 7 -14.60 -6.06 -0.79
C LEU A 7 -13.81 -7.09 0.00
N ARG A 8 -12.53 -7.25 -0.34
CA ARG A 8 -11.56 -8.09 0.37
C ARG A 8 -10.57 -7.19 1.08
N GLU A 9 -10.13 -7.62 2.26
CA GLU A 9 -9.05 -6.93 2.98
C GLU A 9 -7.70 -7.28 2.35
N TYR A 10 -6.90 -6.26 2.06
CA TYR A 10 -5.53 -6.39 1.60
C TYR A 10 -4.59 -5.67 2.58
N GLU A 11 -3.54 -6.36 2.98
CA GLU A 11 -2.40 -5.76 3.66
C GLU A 11 -1.39 -5.32 2.59
N VAL A 12 -1.13 -4.01 2.53
CA VAL A 12 -0.15 -3.42 1.62
C VAL A 12 0.97 -2.80 2.44
N VAL A 13 2.20 -3.22 2.17
CA VAL A 13 3.41 -2.70 2.81
C VAL A 13 4.29 -2.06 1.75
N GLY A 14 4.71 -0.82 1.98
CA GLY A 14 5.64 -0.11 1.11
C GLY A 14 6.68 0.70 1.86
N ARG A 15 7.77 1.03 1.17
CA ARG A 15 8.88 1.83 1.71
C ARG A 15 9.45 2.75 0.65
N CYS A 16 10.09 3.83 1.09
CA CYS A 16 10.82 4.70 0.18
C CYS A 16 11.98 3.92 -0.42
N LEU A 17 12.43 4.31 -1.61
CA LEU A 17 13.65 3.73 -2.17
C LEU A 17 14.85 4.09 -1.27
N PRO A 18 15.79 3.16 -1.07
CA PRO A 18 16.99 3.45 -0.31
C PRO A 18 17.79 4.53 -1.03
N ALA A 19 18.15 5.59 -0.30
CA ALA A 19 18.91 6.72 -0.79
C ALA A 19 20.21 6.86 0.02
N PRO A 20 21.28 7.48 -0.52
CA PRO A 20 22.53 7.66 0.23
C PRO A 20 22.38 8.47 1.52
N LYS A 21 21.28 9.23 1.67
CA LYS A 21 20.95 9.94 2.90
C LYS A 21 20.15 9.10 3.91
N CYS A 22 19.52 8.02 3.47
CA CYS A 22 18.68 7.16 4.29
C CYS A 22 18.73 5.72 3.74
N HIS A 23 19.69 4.95 4.24
CA HIS A 23 19.95 3.58 3.78
C HIS A 23 18.86 2.58 4.22
N THR A 24 18.21 2.84 5.36
CA THR A 24 17.18 1.97 5.93
C THR A 24 15.84 2.71 6.04
N PRO A 25 15.08 2.82 4.94
CA PRO A 25 13.79 3.51 4.95
C PRO A 25 12.76 2.74 5.76
N THR A 26 11.95 3.45 6.54
CA THR A 26 10.88 2.88 7.36
C THR A 26 9.82 2.21 6.49
N LEU A 27 9.33 1.05 6.94
CA LEU A 27 8.22 0.32 6.31
C LEU A 27 6.88 0.88 6.77
N TYR A 28 6.00 1.18 5.82
CA TYR A 28 4.64 1.62 6.07
C TYR A 28 3.67 0.51 5.70
N ARG A 29 2.82 0.13 6.66
CA ARG A 29 1.77 -0.86 6.48
C ARG A 29 0.40 -0.21 6.45
N MET A 30 -0.46 -0.66 5.55
CA MET A 30 -1.85 -0.22 5.43
C MET A 30 -2.80 -1.38 5.17
N ARG A 31 -3.98 -1.31 5.80
CA ARG A 31 -5.12 -2.19 5.52
C ARG A 31 -6.05 -1.51 4.53
N ILE A 32 -6.32 -2.17 3.42
CA ILE A 32 -7.06 -1.60 2.29
C ILE A 32 -8.15 -2.57 1.86
N PHE A 33 -9.38 -2.07 1.79
CA PHE A 33 -10.51 -2.84 1.27
C PHE A 33 -10.65 -2.61 -0.24
N ALA A 34 -10.47 -3.67 -1.02
CA ALA A 34 -10.54 -3.61 -2.47
C ALA A 34 -11.06 -4.94 -3.06
N LEU A 35 -11.46 -4.92 -4.33
CA LEU A 35 -11.94 -6.13 -5.03
C LEU A 35 -10.77 -7.06 -5.41
N ASN A 36 -9.63 -6.48 -5.82
CA ASN A 36 -8.47 -7.17 -6.36
C ASN A 36 -7.18 -6.49 -5.90
N HIS A 37 -6.09 -7.24 -5.85
CA HIS A 37 -4.76 -6.76 -5.43
C HIS A 37 -4.25 -5.59 -6.29
N VAL A 38 -4.59 -5.53 -7.59
CA VAL A 38 -4.22 -4.41 -8.48
C VAL A 38 -4.89 -3.12 -8.04
N ILE A 39 -6.20 -3.19 -7.76
CA ILE A 39 -6.99 -2.04 -7.30
C ILE A 39 -6.54 -1.60 -5.90
N ALA A 40 -6.11 -2.54 -5.04
CA ALA A 40 -5.62 -2.25 -3.70
C ALA A 40 -4.35 -1.36 -3.67
N LYS A 41 -3.50 -1.41 -4.71
CA LYS A 41 -2.26 -0.60 -4.76
C LYS A 41 -2.52 0.90 -4.97
N SER A 42 -3.61 1.27 -5.66
CA SER A 42 -3.94 2.67 -5.94
C SER A 42 -4.26 3.50 -4.67
N PRO A 43 -5.19 3.09 -3.78
CA PRO A 43 -5.44 3.78 -2.52
C PRO A 43 -4.22 3.88 -1.64
N PHE A 44 -3.37 2.83 -1.63
CA PHE A 44 -2.11 2.87 -0.88
C PHE A 44 -1.27 4.08 -1.29
N TRP A 45 -1.00 4.22 -2.59
CA TRP A 45 -0.20 5.34 -3.09
C TRP A 45 -0.88 6.69 -2.88
N TYR A 46 -2.19 6.76 -3.05
CA TYR A 46 -2.95 7.98 -2.81
C TYR A 46 -2.80 8.44 -1.35
N LEU A 47 -3.05 7.55 -0.39
CA LEU A 47 -3.07 7.88 1.03
C LEU A 47 -1.66 8.12 1.59
N VAL A 48 -0.69 7.31 1.17
CA VAL A 48 0.71 7.49 1.57
C VAL A 48 1.30 8.79 1.01
N SER A 49 0.86 9.24 -0.16
CA SER A 49 1.28 10.54 -0.70
C SER A 49 0.81 11.72 0.16
N GLN A 50 -0.38 11.61 0.75
CA GLN A 50 -0.94 12.62 1.66
C GLN A 50 -0.24 12.60 3.03
N LEU A 51 0.08 11.43 3.56
CA LEU A 51 0.64 11.29 4.92
C LEU A 51 2.15 11.48 4.98
N LYS A 52 2.91 10.97 4.00
CA LYS A 52 4.38 10.84 4.08
C LYS A 52 5.15 11.43 2.90
N LYS A 53 4.50 12.23 2.05
CA LYS A 53 5.10 12.85 0.84
C LYS A 53 5.83 11.84 -0.06
N MET A 54 5.42 10.58 0.00
CA MET A 54 6.02 9.50 -0.78
C MET A 54 5.17 9.26 -2.03
N LYS A 55 5.83 9.11 -3.17
CA LYS A 55 5.19 8.91 -4.47
C LYS A 55 5.49 7.50 -4.97
N LYS A 56 4.66 7.02 -5.90
CA LYS A 56 4.88 5.74 -6.61
C LYS A 56 6.24 5.67 -7.31
N SER A 57 6.79 6.80 -7.74
CA SER A 57 8.11 6.87 -8.38
C SER A 57 9.28 6.85 -7.39
N SER A 58 9.07 7.29 -6.15
CA SER A 58 10.12 7.39 -5.12
C SER A 58 10.05 6.29 -4.06
N GLY A 59 9.15 5.33 -4.23
CA GLY A 59 8.95 4.23 -3.32
C GLY A 59 8.60 2.95 -4.04
N GLU A 60 8.64 1.85 -3.31
CA GLU A 60 8.26 0.53 -3.77
C GLU A 60 7.24 -0.12 -2.82
N ILE A 61 6.39 -0.99 -3.38
CA ILE A 61 5.53 -1.87 -2.58
C ILE A 61 6.30 -3.16 -2.36
N VAL A 62 6.60 -3.45 -1.10
CA VAL A 62 7.33 -4.66 -0.67
C VAL A 62 6.39 -5.85 -0.60
N TYR A 63 5.16 -5.62 -0.15
CA TYR A 63 4.17 -6.69 0.03
C TYR A 63 2.76 -6.20 -0.32
N CYS A 64 1.98 -7.06 -0.97
CA CYS A 64 0.56 -6.85 -1.23
C CYS A 64 -0.13 -8.21 -1.16
N GLY A 65 -0.72 -8.51 0.00
CA GLY A 65 -1.37 -9.79 0.28
C GLY A 65 -2.82 -9.59 0.66
N GLN A 66 -3.68 -10.54 0.29
CA GLN A 66 -5.03 -10.58 0.81
C GLN A 66 -4.98 -11.09 2.25
N HIS A 67 -5.41 -10.25 3.19
CA HIS A 67 -5.57 -10.66 4.57
C HIS A 67 -6.91 -11.43 4.64
N LYS A 68 -6.84 -12.72 4.95
CA LYS A 68 -8.06 -13.48 5.26
C LYS A 68 -8.42 -13.11 6.69
N CYS A 69 -9.52 -12.39 6.88
CA CYS A 69 -10.13 -12.27 8.20
C CYS A 69 -10.46 -13.69 8.69
N VAL A 70 -9.60 -14.25 9.52
CA VAL A 70 -9.94 -15.35 10.39
C VAL A 70 -10.59 -14.67 11.60
N PHE A 71 -11.91 -14.59 11.58
CA PHE A 71 -12.68 -14.38 12.80
C PHE A 71 -12.74 -15.69 13.57
#